data_AF-A0A0M8KLY7-F1
#
_entry.id   AF-A0A0M8KLY7-F1
#
_cell.length_a   1.000
_cell.length_b   1.000
_cell.length_c   1.000
_cell.angle_alpha   90.00
_cell.angle_beta   90.00
_cell.angle_gamma   90.00
#
_symmetry.space_group_name_H-M   'P 1'
#
loop_
_entity.id
_entity.type
_entity.pdbx_description
1 polymer ?
#
loop_
_entity_poly.entity_id
_entity_poly.type
_entity_poly.pdbx_seq_one_letter_code
_entity_poly.pdbx_strand_id
1 'polypeptide(L)'
;MPDVDQDFSPALASWITAPGEDPQNPLLRLSFELAAPPVSARLLVTGLGSFRAALNGAEVDDARLDPGLTDPRARIQVRELEVGALLHRGENVLGIELGRGFHAMTTPNVWRWHLAPWRGPVRAWAHLRMHLADGSSRAVATGPDWRTRPGPVAFDSMYEGETFAPAEDPEAWLLPGYDDSDWAPVLAASSRRGARRGGHGREVPEPLMVRQVQEPIREQEEITPEVVSSSPTRTVLDMGRVIAGWCRVELRADVPADDPPLLLVARHAEKLREDGRVDARNEHVHTDRFQEDRLRLEPGCARSFAPRHSYKGFRYVELEASPGDLARVQVTGILAHADLRPASTLSSSDPHVEAMDRAMRASLLNNMHHVPTDTPSQEKNGWTGDALTSLAAMTTGFDMRRMLRKWLEDQVDGQRDDGSLAVISPSPGWGYEELSPPRSGRACCRCCWTRWCASTGRRTSSLGTLRPRPGISPMSWADGTRTGWSPRCSATTSPPAARARPRRTGACRERSWSPTPCAAWPMRSSARHRPANRSHRTSPPRTRSAPTPPPSSRR
;
A
#
# COMPACT_ATOMS: atom_id res chain seq x y z
N MET A 1 7.88 31.14 -7.00
CA MET A 1 8.26 29.92 -7.74
C MET A 1 7.03 29.52 -8.56
N PRO A 2 7.17 29.16 -9.84
CA PRO A 2 6.01 28.77 -10.63
C PRO A 2 5.45 27.45 -10.06
N ASP A 3 4.12 27.35 -9.99
CA ASP A 3 3.37 26.15 -9.60
C ASP A 3 3.88 24.93 -10.37
N VAL A 4 4.32 23.89 -9.65
CA VAL A 4 4.75 22.60 -10.22
C VAL A 4 3.62 21.57 -10.09
N ASP A 5 2.38 22.01 -10.24
CA ASP A 5 1.21 21.14 -10.36
C ASP A 5 0.90 21.01 -11.86
N GLN A 6 1.69 20.19 -12.56
CA GLN A 6 1.36 19.78 -13.92
C GLN A 6 0.43 18.56 -13.84
N ASP A 7 -0.87 18.83 -13.81
CA ASP A 7 -1.89 17.82 -14.08
C ASP A 7 -1.59 17.17 -15.44
N PHE A 8 -1.57 15.84 -15.50
CA PHE A 8 -1.40 15.13 -16.76
C PHE A 8 -2.74 15.08 -17.48
N SER A 9 -2.76 15.40 -18.78
CA SER A 9 -3.99 15.22 -19.55
C SER A 9 -4.26 13.72 -19.71
N PRO A 10 -5.41 13.20 -19.22
CA PRO A 10 -5.76 11.79 -19.42
C PRO A 10 -5.87 11.41 -20.91
N ALA A 11 -6.02 12.41 -21.79
CA ALA A 11 -6.14 12.24 -23.23
C ALA A 11 -4.81 11.91 -23.95
N LEU A 12 -3.66 11.91 -23.26
CA LEU A 12 -2.37 11.55 -23.88
C LEU A 12 -2.26 10.07 -24.25
N ALA A 13 -3.07 9.21 -23.64
CA ALA A 13 -3.12 7.78 -23.93
C ALA A 13 -4.50 7.21 -23.58
N SER A 14 -4.78 5.97 -23.99
CA SER A 14 -5.98 5.24 -23.61
C SER A 14 -5.69 4.28 -22.47
N TRP A 15 -6.63 4.12 -21.54
CA TRP A 15 -6.59 3.03 -20.57
C TRP A 15 -6.78 1.69 -21.29
N ILE A 16 -5.86 0.76 -21.09
CA ILE A 16 -5.90 -0.59 -21.67
C ILE A 16 -5.93 -1.66 -20.57
N THR A 17 -6.54 -2.80 -20.87
CA THR A 17 -6.59 -3.98 -19.99
C THR A 17 -6.71 -5.25 -20.81
N ALA A 18 -6.49 -6.41 -20.19
CA ALA A 18 -6.75 -7.69 -20.84
C ALA A 18 -8.26 -7.99 -20.95
N PRO A 19 -8.68 -8.79 -21.94
CA PRO A 19 -10.03 -9.33 -22.01
C PRO A 19 -10.39 -10.15 -20.75
N GLY A 20 -11.66 -10.14 -20.38
CA GLY A 20 -12.18 -10.85 -19.19
C GLY A 20 -12.71 -9.90 -18.10
N GLU A 21 -13.46 -10.46 -17.14
CA GLU A 21 -14.08 -9.65 -16.07
C GLU A 21 -13.09 -9.22 -14.99
N ASP A 22 -12.16 -10.10 -14.62
CA ASP A 22 -11.12 -9.86 -13.60
C ASP A 22 -9.79 -10.50 -14.05
N PRO A 23 -9.10 -9.89 -15.02
CA PRO A 23 -7.91 -10.50 -15.59
C PRO A 23 -6.75 -10.52 -14.59
N GLN A 24 -6.17 -11.70 -14.41
CA GLN A 24 -5.06 -11.97 -13.49
C GLN A 24 -3.72 -11.65 -14.14
N ASN A 25 -2.87 -10.88 -13.43
CA ASN A 25 -1.51 -10.50 -13.84
C ASN A 25 -1.32 -10.27 -15.35
N PRO A 26 -2.06 -9.35 -15.99
CA PRO A 26 -1.88 -9.09 -17.43
C PRO A 26 -0.47 -8.60 -17.75
N LEU A 27 0.17 -9.24 -18.72
CA LEU A 27 1.31 -8.68 -19.44
C LEU A 27 0.78 -7.88 -20.62
N LEU A 28 1.25 -6.65 -20.78
CA LEU A 28 0.87 -5.74 -21.85
C LEU A 28 2.13 -5.37 -22.62
N ARG A 29 2.16 -5.65 -23.92
CA ARG A 29 3.34 -5.48 -24.76
C ARG A 29 3.03 -4.60 -25.96
N LEU A 30 3.98 -3.73 -26.30
CA LEU A 30 4.04 -3.04 -27.58
C LEU A 30 5.48 -3.03 -28.11
N SER A 31 5.64 -3.44 -29.37
CA SER A 31 6.86 -3.29 -30.14
C SER A 31 6.75 -2.08 -31.09
N PHE A 32 7.82 -1.30 -31.24
CA PHE A 32 7.90 -0.16 -32.14
C PHE A 32 9.32 0.10 -32.65
N GLU A 33 9.42 0.56 -33.89
CA GLU A 33 10.71 0.82 -34.56
C GLU A 33 11.22 2.24 -34.35
N LEU A 34 12.52 2.42 -34.15
CA LEU A 34 13.21 3.71 -34.13
C LEU A 34 14.35 3.77 -35.17
N ALA A 35 14.36 4.80 -36.01
CA ALA A 35 15.44 4.99 -36.99
C ALA A 35 16.80 5.32 -36.35
N ALA A 36 16.78 5.97 -35.19
CA ALA A 36 17.93 6.29 -34.36
C ALA A 36 17.48 6.44 -32.89
N PRO A 37 18.39 6.28 -31.90
CA PRO A 37 18.07 6.57 -30.51
C PRO A 37 17.65 8.03 -30.31
N PRO A 38 16.71 8.32 -29.40
CA PRO A 38 16.30 9.70 -29.11
C PRO A 38 17.38 10.45 -28.33
N VAL A 39 17.37 11.78 -28.44
CA VAL A 39 18.20 12.67 -27.60
C VAL A 39 17.73 12.64 -26.15
N SER A 40 16.42 12.55 -25.93
CA SER A 40 15.82 12.35 -24.62
C SER A 40 14.46 11.66 -24.75
N ALA A 41 14.08 10.91 -23.72
CA ALA A 41 12.78 10.25 -23.68
C ALA A 41 12.23 10.20 -22.26
N ARG A 42 10.95 10.54 -22.12
CA ARG A 42 10.21 10.50 -20.85
C ARG A 42 9.03 9.56 -20.95
N LEU A 43 8.95 8.62 -20.02
CA LEU A 43 7.80 7.74 -19.83
C LEU A 43 6.92 8.29 -18.71
N LEU A 44 5.66 8.56 -19.04
CA LEU A 44 4.57 8.70 -18.06
C LEU A 44 3.88 7.35 -17.96
N VAL A 45 3.76 6.77 -16.76
CA VAL A 45 3.15 5.44 -16.58
C VAL A 45 2.40 5.34 -15.25
N THR A 46 1.27 4.63 -15.28
CA THR A 46 0.47 4.30 -14.09
C THR A 46 -0.33 3.01 -14.33
N GLY A 47 -0.78 2.42 -13.22
CA GLY A 47 -1.69 1.29 -13.21
C GLY A 47 -2.84 1.52 -12.21
N LEU A 48 -4.06 1.13 -12.59
CA LEU A 48 -5.12 0.87 -11.62
C LEU A 48 -4.88 -0.51 -11.03
N GLY A 49 -4.30 -0.55 -9.84
CA GLY A 49 -3.63 -1.72 -9.28
C GLY A 49 -2.19 -1.38 -8.93
N SER A 50 -1.29 -2.34 -9.07
CA SER A 50 0.14 -2.07 -9.15
C SER A 50 0.66 -2.34 -10.55
N PHE A 51 1.82 -1.78 -10.91
CA PHE A 51 2.46 -2.07 -12.18
C PHE A 51 3.98 -2.25 -12.05
N ARG A 52 4.55 -3.03 -12.97
CA ARG A 52 5.97 -3.01 -13.32
C ARG A 52 6.08 -2.63 -14.78
N ALA A 53 7.02 -1.76 -15.13
CA ALA A 53 7.25 -1.35 -16.51
C ALA A 53 8.71 -1.58 -16.88
N ALA A 54 8.94 -2.01 -18.12
CA ALA A 54 10.27 -2.28 -18.64
C ALA A 54 10.39 -1.87 -20.11
N LEU A 55 11.59 -1.46 -20.50
CA LEU A 55 11.97 -1.16 -21.87
C LEU A 55 13.14 -2.07 -22.26
N ASN A 56 12.96 -2.84 -23.33
CA ASN A 56 14.01 -3.72 -23.88
C ASN A 56 14.65 -4.66 -22.84
N GLY A 57 13.82 -5.29 -21.99
CA GLY A 57 14.25 -6.19 -20.92
C GLY A 57 14.73 -5.52 -19.63
N ALA A 58 14.88 -4.19 -19.59
CA ALA A 58 15.29 -3.47 -18.39
C ALA A 58 14.11 -2.75 -17.73
N GLU A 59 13.93 -2.92 -16.42
CA GLU A 59 12.96 -2.13 -15.65
C GLU A 59 13.25 -0.63 -15.78
N VAL A 60 12.19 0.17 -15.87
CA VAL A 60 12.33 1.63 -16.06
C VAL A 60 12.71 2.38 -14.78
N ASP A 61 12.55 1.74 -13.62
CA ASP A 61 12.94 2.22 -12.29
C ASP A 61 13.02 1.03 -11.32
N ASP A 62 13.67 1.21 -10.17
CA ASP A 62 13.80 0.20 -9.10
C ASP A 62 12.65 0.25 -8.07
N ALA A 63 11.66 1.12 -8.30
CA ALA A 63 10.51 1.27 -7.42
C ALA A 63 9.57 0.06 -7.48
N ARG A 64 8.96 -0.25 -6.34
CA ARG A 64 8.06 -1.39 -6.16
C ARG A 64 6.67 -0.94 -5.75
N LEU A 65 5.68 -1.75 -6.12
CA LEU A 65 4.26 -1.59 -5.75
C LEU A 65 3.61 -0.28 -6.23
N ASP A 66 4.27 0.47 -7.11
CA ASP A 66 3.73 1.69 -7.71
C ASP A 66 2.40 1.47 -8.43
N PRO A 67 1.55 2.52 -8.53
CA PRO A 67 1.80 3.93 -8.17
C PRO A 67 1.45 4.27 -6.71
N GLY A 68 0.96 3.29 -5.95
CA GLY A 68 0.51 3.43 -4.58
C GLY A 68 -1.00 3.55 -4.41
N LEU A 69 -1.43 3.49 -3.15
CA LEU A 69 -2.84 3.43 -2.76
C LEU A 69 -3.49 4.83 -2.76
N THR A 70 -4.50 5.05 -3.60
CA THR A 70 -5.39 6.24 -3.61
C THR A 70 -6.85 5.81 -3.79
N ASP A 71 -7.81 6.74 -3.73
CA ASP A 71 -9.14 6.54 -4.33
C ASP A 71 -9.07 6.94 -5.82
N PRO A 72 -9.03 5.98 -6.77
CA PRO A 72 -8.83 6.27 -8.19
C PRO A 72 -10.04 6.93 -8.85
N ARG A 73 -11.17 7.10 -8.14
CA ARG A 73 -12.30 7.92 -8.61
C ARG A 73 -12.05 9.40 -8.40
N ALA A 74 -11.15 9.75 -7.47
CA ALA A 74 -10.76 11.12 -7.19
C ALA A 74 -9.39 11.46 -7.76
N ARG A 75 -8.39 10.59 -7.54
CA ARG A 75 -6.98 10.87 -7.88
C ARG A 75 -6.24 9.61 -8.30
N ILE A 76 -5.49 9.71 -9.39
CA ILE A 76 -4.59 8.68 -9.91
C ILE A 76 -3.18 9.25 -9.96
N GLN A 77 -2.21 8.53 -9.38
CA GLN A 77 -0.82 8.93 -9.40
C GLN A 77 -0.08 8.37 -10.61
N VAL A 78 0.77 9.17 -11.21
CA VAL A 78 1.54 8.85 -12.42
C VAL A 78 3.03 9.00 -12.13
N ARG A 79 3.81 7.99 -12.49
CA ARG A 79 5.27 8.05 -12.50
C ARG A 79 5.73 8.74 -13.78
N GLU A 80 6.66 9.68 -13.64
CA GLU A 80 7.40 10.29 -14.76
C GLU A 80 8.86 9.88 -14.65
N LEU A 81 9.40 9.24 -15.68
CA LEU A 81 10.72 8.60 -15.68
C LEU A 81 11.50 9.00 -16.94
N GLU A 82 12.79 9.30 -16.79
CA GLU A 82 13.71 9.49 -17.92
C GLU A 82 14.23 8.12 -18.38
N VAL A 83 13.92 7.74 -19.62
CA VAL A 83 14.16 6.38 -20.14
C VAL A 83 14.95 6.37 -21.45
N GLY A 84 15.49 7.52 -21.86
CA GLY A 84 16.21 7.66 -23.14
C GLY A 84 17.38 6.68 -23.30
N ALA A 85 18.07 6.36 -22.21
CA ALA A 85 19.20 5.43 -22.22
C ALA A 85 18.82 3.96 -22.47
N LEU A 86 17.53 3.60 -22.32
CA LEU A 86 17.03 2.26 -22.56
C LEU A 86 16.60 2.03 -24.01
N LEU A 87 16.49 3.11 -24.81
CA LEU A 87 16.02 3.05 -26.19
C LEU A 87 17.18 2.96 -27.18
N HIS A 88 17.00 2.19 -28.24
CA HIS A 88 18.03 2.01 -29.27
C HIS A 88 17.46 2.10 -30.68
N ARG A 89 18.34 2.06 -31.69
CA ARG A 89 17.95 1.95 -33.09
C ARG A 89 17.35 0.57 -33.35
N GLY A 90 16.33 0.50 -34.21
CA GLY A 90 15.61 -0.71 -34.56
C GLY A 90 14.39 -0.93 -33.65
N GLU A 91 14.03 -2.19 -33.47
CA GLU A 91 12.90 -2.61 -32.64
C GLU A 91 13.13 -2.24 -31.17
N ASN A 92 12.14 -1.63 -30.54
CA ASN A 92 12.09 -1.41 -29.10
C ASN A 92 10.78 -1.99 -28.55
N VAL A 93 10.84 -2.55 -27.35
CA VAL A 93 9.69 -3.16 -26.67
C VAL A 93 9.42 -2.43 -25.38
N LEU A 94 8.20 -1.92 -25.23
CA LEU A 94 7.67 -1.43 -23.96
C LEU A 94 6.72 -2.47 -23.39
N GLY A 95 7.05 -2.97 -22.20
CA GLY A 95 6.26 -3.93 -21.45
C GLY A 95 5.69 -3.32 -20.16
N ILE A 96 4.45 -3.66 -19.84
CA ILE A 96 3.80 -3.34 -18.57
C ILE A 96 3.15 -4.60 -18.00
N GLU A 97 3.59 -5.03 -16.83
CA GLU A 97 2.96 -6.08 -16.03
C GLU A 97 2.06 -5.42 -14.97
N LEU A 98 0.83 -5.92 -14.82
CA LEU A 98 -0.13 -5.39 -13.84
C LEU A 98 -0.37 -6.38 -12.69
N GLY A 99 -0.62 -5.85 -11.49
CA GLY A 99 -1.12 -6.60 -10.33
C GLY A 99 -2.35 -5.94 -9.72
N ARG A 100 -3.10 -6.67 -8.90
CA ARG A 100 -4.38 -6.18 -8.34
C ARG A 100 -4.18 -5.05 -7.33
N GLY A 101 -3.16 -5.18 -6.48
CA GLY A 101 -2.99 -4.34 -5.29
C GLY A 101 -4.29 -4.23 -4.48
N PHE A 102 -4.55 -3.05 -3.91
CA PHE A 102 -5.83 -2.75 -3.24
C PHE A 102 -6.95 -2.34 -4.21
N HIS A 103 -6.65 -2.08 -5.49
CA HIS A 103 -7.64 -1.64 -6.49
C HIS A 103 -8.59 -2.77 -6.87
N ALA A 104 -8.05 -3.93 -7.21
CA ALA A 104 -8.82 -5.09 -7.65
C ALA A 104 -8.90 -6.20 -6.58
N MET A 105 -8.73 -5.86 -5.30
CA MET A 105 -8.75 -6.81 -4.18
C MET A 105 -9.98 -7.73 -4.24
N THR A 106 -9.77 -9.03 -4.11
CA THR A 106 -10.83 -10.04 -4.07
C THR A 106 -11.02 -10.65 -2.67
N THR A 107 -9.97 -10.60 -1.83
CA THR A 107 -9.95 -11.19 -0.50
C THR A 107 -10.97 -10.55 0.46
N PRO A 108 -11.96 -11.32 0.97
CA PRO A 108 -12.89 -10.80 1.96
C PRO A 108 -12.19 -10.37 3.26
N ASN A 109 -12.58 -9.20 3.78
CA ASN A 109 -11.98 -8.59 4.97
C ASN A 109 -12.94 -7.60 5.65
N VAL A 110 -12.71 -7.32 6.92
CA VAL A 110 -13.58 -6.47 7.75
C VAL A 110 -13.68 -5.02 7.28
N TRP A 111 -12.64 -4.49 6.60
CA TRP A 111 -12.61 -3.12 6.08
C TRP A 111 -13.25 -2.98 4.70
N ARG A 112 -13.76 -4.07 4.13
CA ARG A 112 -14.50 -4.08 2.84
C ARG A 112 -13.66 -3.67 1.63
N TRP A 113 -12.35 -3.90 1.61
CA TRP A 113 -11.53 -3.64 0.40
C TRP A 113 -12.03 -4.40 -0.84
N HIS A 114 -12.50 -5.64 -0.65
CA HIS A 114 -13.12 -6.45 -1.71
C HIS A 114 -14.46 -5.90 -2.24
N LEU A 115 -15.06 -4.94 -1.53
CA LEU A 115 -16.29 -4.24 -1.93
C LEU A 115 -16.04 -2.76 -2.20
N ALA A 116 -14.78 -2.35 -2.35
CA ALA A 116 -14.45 -0.96 -2.57
C ALA A 116 -15.20 -0.42 -3.80
N PRO A 117 -15.76 0.80 -3.75
CA PRO A 117 -16.62 1.32 -4.80
C PRO A 117 -15.90 1.64 -6.11
N TRP A 118 -14.57 1.58 -6.12
CA TRP A 118 -13.74 1.69 -7.32
C TRP A 118 -13.26 0.34 -7.87
N ARG A 119 -13.56 -0.77 -7.18
CA ARG A 119 -13.09 -2.10 -7.56
C ARG A 119 -13.51 -2.40 -9.00
N GLY A 120 -12.54 -2.84 -9.78
CA GLY A 120 -12.72 -3.21 -11.18
C GLY A 120 -11.46 -3.87 -11.72
N PRO A 121 -11.43 -4.23 -13.01
CA PRO A 121 -10.26 -4.85 -13.61
C PRO A 121 -9.05 -3.93 -13.51
N VAL A 122 -7.87 -4.53 -13.42
CA VAL A 122 -6.59 -3.80 -13.48
C VAL A 122 -6.44 -3.14 -14.85
N ARG A 123 -5.83 -1.95 -14.91
CA ARG A 123 -5.65 -1.21 -16.17
C ARG A 123 -4.32 -0.51 -16.19
N ALA A 124 -3.72 -0.38 -17.37
CA ALA A 124 -2.53 0.44 -17.59
C ALA A 124 -2.85 1.70 -18.37
N TRP A 125 -2.09 2.74 -18.10
CA TRP A 125 -2.02 3.95 -18.92
C TRP A 125 -0.55 4.37 -19.02
N ALA A 126 -0.05 4.57 -20.23
CA ALA A 126 1.30 5.04 -20.43
C ALA A 126 1.47 5.90 -21.68
N HIS A 127 2.38 6.87 -21.61
CA HIS A 127 2.75 7.75 -22.69
C HIS A 127 4.27 7.98 -22.66
N LEU A 128 4.97 7.44 -23.66
CA LEU A 128 6.39 7.62 -23.90
C LEU A 128 6.61 8.74 -24.92
N ARG A 129 7.14 9.88 -24.49
CA ARG A 129 7.51 10.99 -25.37
C ARG A 129 9.01 10.98 -25.62
N MET A 130 9.40 11.11 -26.89
CA MET A 130 10.78 11.07 -27.36
C MET A 130 11.09 12.33 -28.17
N HIS A 131 12.26 12.93 -27.91
CA HIS A 131 12.81 14.04 -28.69
C HIS A 131 13.97 13.50 -29.55
N LEU A 132 13.92 13.78 -30.86
CA LEU A 132 14.85 13.23 -31.84
C LEU A 132 15.95 14.24 -32.21
N ALA A 133 17.03 13.75 -32.82
CA ALA A 133 18.20 14.58 -33.17
C ALA A 133 17.91 15.62 -34.27
N ASP A 134 16.88 15.39 -35.09
CA ASP A 134 16.40 16.34 -36.11
C ASP A 134 15.51 17.46 -35.54
N GLY A 135 15.30 17.49 -34.22
CA GLY A 135 14.46 18.44 -33.51
C GLY A 135 12.97 18.05 -33.48
N SER A 136 12.56 16.99 -34.15
CA SER A 136 11.18 16.49 -34.10
C SER A 136 10.89 15.74 -32.78
N SER A 137 9.61 15.50 -32.51
CA SER A 137 9.17 14.70 -31.35
C SER A 137 8.24 13.59 -31.81
N ARG A 138 8.37 12.42 -31.16
CA ARG A 138 7.52 11.26 -31.38
C ARG A 138 6.94 10.79 -30.05
N ALA A 139 5.76 10.21 -30.08
CA ALA A 139 5.18 9.56 -28.91
C ALA A 139 4.70 8.15 -29.24
N VAL A 140 4.75 7.29 -28.23
CA VAL A 140 4.14 5.97 -28.19
C VAL A 140 3.27 5.91 -26.94
N ALA A 141 2.06 5.38 -27.04
CA ALA A 141 1.08 5.43 -25.95
C ALA A 141 0.29 4.13 -25.84
N THR A 142 -0.28 3.87 -24.67
CA THR A 142 -1.26 2.79 -24.49
C THR A 142 -2.48 3.00 -25.38
N GLY A 143 -2.84 1.97 -26.16
CA GLY A 143 -3.82 2.06 -27.25
C GLY A 143 -4.20 0.70 -27.82
N PRO A 144 -4.97 0.67 -28.92
CA PRO A 144 -5.49 -0.58 -29.51
C PRO A 144 -4.41 -1.48 -30.13
N ASP A 145 -3.22 -0.95 -30.42
CA ASP A 145 -2.11 -1.70 -31.03
C ASP A 145 -1.36 -2.60 -30.02
N TRP A 146 -1.74 -2.55 -28.74
CA TRP A 146 -1.13 -3.35 -27.70
C TRP A 146 -1.68 -4.77 -27.68
N ARG A 147 -0.82 -5.69 -27.27
CA ARG A 147 -1.16 -7.10 -27.09
C ARG A 147 -1.05 -7.50 -25.64
N THR A 148 -1.74 -8.58 -25.26
CA THR A 148 -1.74 -9.09 -23.90
C THR A 148 -1.83 -10.61 -23.79
N ARG A 149 -1.25 -11.11 -22.70
CA ARG A 149 -1.42 -12.49 -22.21
C ARG A 149 -1.36 -12.53 -20.68
N PRO A 150 -1.80 -13.63 -20.05
CA PRO A 150 -1.53 -13.87 -18.64
C PRO A 150 -0.03 -13.95 -18.35
N GLY A 151 0.38 -13.33 -17.26
CA GLY A 151 1.75 -13.36 -16.76
C GLY A 151 2.05 -14.53 -15.83
N PRO A 152 3.26 -14.59 -15.27
CA PRO A 152 3.72 -15.71 -14.47
C PRO A 152 3.13 -15.72 -13.04
N VAL A 153 2.49 -14.63 -12.59
CA VAL A 153 1.82 -14.56 -11.28
C VAL A 153 0.35 -14.96 -11.43
N ALA A 154 0.07 -16.24 -11.25
CA ALA A 154 -1.27 -16.83 -11.36
C ALA A 154 -2.26 -16.36 -10.27
N PHE A 155 -1.77 -15.74 -9.21
CA PHE A 155 -2.59 -15.11 -8.17
C PHE A 155 -1.77 -14.07 -7.42
N ASP A 156 -2.36 -12.92 -7.12
CA ASP A 156 -1.77 -11.91 -6.24
C ASP A 156 -2.83 -11.27 -5.32
N SER A 157 -2.41 -10.98 -4.10
CA SER A 157 -3.18 -10.24 -3.09
C SER A 157 -2.24 -9.60 -2.08
N MET A 158 -2.56 -8.38 -1.66
CA MET A 158 -1.82 -7.70 -0.59
C MET A 158 -1.90 -8.45 0.74
N TYR A 159 -2.91 -9.29 0.98
CA TYR A 159 -3.02 -10.07 2.21
C TYR A 159 -2.61 -11.53 2.06
N GLU A 160 -2.90 -12.14 0.91
CA GLU A 160 -2.74 -13.59 0.71
C GLU A 160 -1.43 -13.99 0.04
N GLY A 161 -0.58 -13.02 -0.32
CA GLY A 161 0.66 -13.28 -1.05
C GLY A 161 0.42 -13.56 -2.53
N GLU A 162 1.37 -14.25 -3.15
CA GLU A 162 1.43 -14.49 -4.59
C GLU A 162 1.56 -15.97 -4.93
N THR A 163 1.03 -16.36 -6.08
CA THR A 163 1.28 -17.68 -6.68
C THR A 163 2.06 -17.49 -7.96
N PHE A 164 3.33 -17.90 -7.95
CA PHE A 164 4.22 -17.85 -9.10
C PHE A 164 4.22 -19.19 -9.83
N ALA A 165 3.76 -19.19 -11.07
CA ALA A 165 3.64 -20.36 -11.92
C ALA A 165 3.98 -19.99 -13.38
N PRO A 166 5.27 -19.72 -13.67
CA PRO A 166 5.71 -19.35 -15.00
C PRO A 166 5.51 -20.51 -15.99
N ALA A 167 5.09 -20.18 -17.21
CA ALA A 167 5.01 -21.14 -18.32
C ALA A 167 6.30 -21.17 -19.17
N GLU A 168 7.08 -20.10 -19.11
CA GLU A 168 8.35 -19.89 -19.80
C GLU A 168 9.19 -18.89 -18.99
N ASP A 169 10.34 -18.44 -19.54
CA ASP A 169 11.12 -17.37 -18.92
C ASP A 169 10.23 -16.12 -18.67
N PRO A 170 10.08 -15.68 -17.41
CA PRO A 170 9.16 -14.62 -17.03
C PRO A 170 9.54 -13.22 -17.56
N GLU A 171 10.74 -13.05 -18.12
CA GLU A 171 11.23 -11.77 -18.65
C GLU A 171 11.43 -11.81 -20.18
N ALA A 172 11.38 -12.97 -20.83
CA ALA A 172 11.64 -13.11 -22.28
C ALA A 172 10.72 -12.23 -23.15
N TRP A 173 9.47 -12.03 -22.74
CA TRP A 173 8.48 -11.21 -23.46
C TRP A 173 8.85 -9.72 -23.57
N LEU A 174 9.76 -9.24 -22.72
CA LEU A 174 10.24 -7.85 -22.71
C LEU A 174 11.31 -7.57 -23.78
N LEU A 175 11.80 -8.62 -24.45
CA LEU A 175 12.90 -8.50 -25.40
C LEU A 175 12.40 -8.24 -26.83
N PRO A 176 13.14 -7.45 -27.63
CA PRO A 176 12.99 -7.42 -29.08
C PRO A 176 13.10 -8.83 -29.69
N GLY A 177 12.36 -9.08 -30.77
CA GLY A 177 12.34 -10.38 -31.46
C GLY A 177 11.49 -11.48 -30.80
N TYR A 178 10.88 -11.22 -29.63
CA TYR A 178 9.92 -12.14 -29.02
C TYR A 178 8.65 -12.26 -29.89
N ASP A 179 8.22 -13.49 -30.17
CA ASP A 179 7.01 -13.77 -30.95
C ASP A 179 5.76 -13.62 -30.06
N ASP A 180 5.02 -12.54 -30.27
CA ASP A 180 3.74 -12.27 -29.60
C ASP A 180 2.53 -12.47 -30.53
N SER A 181 2.68 -13.23 -31.61
CA SER A 181 1.62 -13.43 -32.62
C SER A 181 0.39 -14.16 -32.09
N ASP A 182 0.53 -14.95 -31.01
CA ASP A 182 -0.54 -15.64 -30.31
C ASP A 182 -1.18 -14.81 -29.17
N TRP A 183 -0.65 -13.62 -28.89
CA TRP A 183 -1.21 -12.76 -27.83
C TRP A 183 -2.55 -12.16 -28.25
N ALA A 184 -3.46 -12.05 -27.29
CA ALA A 184 -4.75 -11.43 -27.52
C ALA A 184 -4.60 -9.90 -27.69
N PRO A 185 -5.48 -9.25 -28.46
CA PRO A 185 -5.57 -7.79 -28.44
C PRO A 185 -6.07 -7.30 -27.07
N VAL A 186 -5.61 -6.13 -26.63
CA VAL A 186 -6.12 -5.49 -25.41
C VAL A 186 -7.53 -4.92 -25.60
N LEU A 187 -8.24 -4.74 -24.49
CA LEU A 187 -9.41 -3.88 -24.43
C LEU A 187 -8.97 -2.43 -24.14
N ALA A 188 -9.08 -1.56 -25.14
CA ALA A 188 -8.85 -0.12 -24.97
C ALA A 188 -10.17 0.59 -24.65
N ALA A 189 -10.20 1.38 -23.58
CA ALA A 189 -11.33 2.27 -23.33
C ALA A 189 -11.44 3.28 -24.48
N SER A 190 -12.63 3.42 -25.09
CA SER A 190 -12.86 4.51 -26.04
C SER A 190 -12.66 5.83 -25.31
N SER A 191 -11.85 6.74 -25.86
CA SER A 191 -11.52 8.07 -25.32
C SER A 191 -12.71 9.05 -25.27
N ARG A 192 -13.94 8.55 -25.11
CA ARG A 192 -15.17 9.36 -25.07
C ARG A 192 -15.08 10.34 -23.90
N ARG A 193 -14.72 11.58 -24.23
CA ARG A 193 -14.86 12.76 -23.40
C ARG A 193 -16.31 12.86 -22.94
N GLY A 194 -16.49 13.00 -21.63
CA GLY A 194 -17.81 13.16 -21.04
C GLY A 194 -17.85 12.40 -19.74
N ALA A 195 -18.15 13.10 -18.65
CA ALA A 195 -18.15 12.52 -17.33
C ALA A 195 -18.99 11.25 -17.26
N ARG A 196 -18.44 10.26 -16.54
CA ARG A 196 -19.07 8.95 -16.40
C ARG A 196 -20.46 9.16 -15.80
N ARG A 197 -21.50 8.64 -16.46
CA ARG A 197 -22.84 8.58 -15.86
C ARG A 197 -22.81 7.49 -14.80
N GLY A 198 -22.88 7.88 -13.53
CA GLY A 198 -23.11 6.92 -12.44
C GLY A 198 -24.44 6.20 -12.61
N GLY A 199 -24.69 5.16 -11.81
CA GLY A 199 -25.91 4.32 -11.88
C GLY A 199 -27.26 5.05 -11.75
N HIS A 200 -27.24 6.37 -11.51
CA HIS A 200 -28.41 7.25 -11.41
C HIS A 200 -28.33 8.49 -12.33
N GLY A 201 -27.54 8.44 -13.40
CA GLY A 201 -27.41 9.55 -14.36
C GLY A 201 -26.64 10.78 -13.83
N ARG A 202 -26.05 10.67 -12.65
CA ARG A 202 -25.21 11.73 -12.07
C ARG A 202 -23.85 11.75 -12.77
N GLU A 203 -23.44 12.95 -13.17
CA GLU A 203 -22.16 13.21 -13.81
C GLU A 203 -21.03 12.99 -12.79
N VAL A 204 -20.16 12.00 -13.02
CA VAL A 204 -18.99 11.73 -12.18
C VAL A 204 -17.79 12.42 -12.81
N PRO A 205 -17.15 13.38 -12.11
CA PRO A 205 -15.94 14.03 -12.61
C PRO A 205 -14.88 13.01 -12.98
N GLU A 206 -14.13 13.28 -14.06
CA GLU A 206 -12.93 12.51 -14.37
C GLU A 206 -11.92 12.64 -13.21
N PRO A 207 -11.21 11.55 -12.86
CA PRO A 207 -10.22 11.60 -11.78
C PRO A 207 -9.06 12.51 -12.15
N LEU A 208 -8.48 13.16 -11.15
CA LEU A 208 -7.29 13.98 -11.31
C LEU A 208 -6.08 13.07 -11.52
N MET A 209 -5.38 13.22 -12.64
CA MET A 209 -4.11 12.53 -12.87
C MET A 209 -2.96 13.44 -12.45
N VAL A 210 -2.29 13.06 -11.36
CA VAL A 210 -1.20 13.85 -10.76
C VAL A 210 0.09 13.06 -10.75
N ARG A 211 1.22 13.76 -10.65
CA ARG A 211 2.50 13.11 -10.43
C ARG A 211 2.54 12.45 -9.06
N GLN A 212 3.17 11.28 -8.98
CA GLN A 212 3.51 10.69 -7.69
C GLN A 212 4.46 11.63 -6.95
N VAL A 213 4.08 12.05 -5.75
CA VAL A 213 4.84 13.04 -4.96
C VAL A 213 5.59 12.40 -3.81
N GLN A 214 5.01 11.37 -3.19
CA GLN A 214 5.61 10.59 -2.09
C GLN A 214 6.79 9.76 -2.58
N GLU A 215 7.68 9.45 -1.64
CA GLU A 215 8.82 8.58 -1.83
C GLU A 215 8.36 7.20 -2.35
N PRO A 216 8.98 6.67 -3.42
CA PRO A 216 8.66 5.33 -3.91
C PRO A 216 9.10 4.27 -2.89
N ILE A 217 8.46 3.10 -2.93
CA ILE A 217 8.91 1.95 -2.15
C ILE A 217 10.10 1.33 -2.88
N ARG A 218 11.17 1.04 -2.13
CA ARG A 218 12.39 0.41 -2.64
C ARG A 218 12.84 -0.71 -1.72
N GLU A 219 13.61 -1.63 -2.27
CA GLU A 219 14.38 -2.60 -1.49
C GLU A 219 15.51 -1.87 -0.76
N GLN A 220 15.62 -2.07 0.55
CA GLN A 220 16.50 -1.29 1.44
C GLN A 220 17.65 -2.12 1.98
N GLU A 221 17.37 -3.38 2.34
CA GLU A 221 18.34 -4.28 2.96
C GLU A 221 18.02 -5.72 2.57
N GLU A 222 19.07 -6.47 2.22
CA GLU A 222 19.03 -7.93 2.09
C GLU A 222 19.46 -8.59 3.41
N ILE A 223 18.67 -9.54 3.88
CA ILE A 223 18.85 -10.23 5.15
C ILE A 223 19.03 -11.72 4.85
N THR A 224 20.16 -12.27 5.28
CA THR A 224 20.35 -13.73 5.30
C THR A 224 19.70 -14.29 6.57
N PRO A 225 18.64 -15.09 6.47
CA PRO A 225 17.96 -15.61 7.66
C PRO A 225 18.75 -16.74 8.33
N GLU A 226 18.54 -16.90 9.63
CA GLU A 226 19.00 -18.06 10.38
C GLU A 226 17.98 -19.21 10.30
N VAL A 227 18.47 -20.45 10.22
CA VAL A 227 17.60 -21.64 10.28
C VAL A 227 17.30 -21.96 11.73
N VAL A 228 16.03 -21.81 12.14
CA VAL A 228 15.56 -22.11 13.51
C VAL A 228 15.18 -23.57 13.67
N SER A 229 14.53 -24.14 12.64
CA SER A 229 14.20 -25.56 12.62
C SER A 229 14.17 -26.08 11.19
N SER A 230 14.52 -27.35 11.02
CA SER A 230 14.44 -28.00 9.71
C SER A 230 14.05 -29.46 9.86
N SER A 231 13.24 -29.93 8.91
CA SER A 231 12.88 -31.32 8.67
C SER A 231 12.97 -31.59 7.15
N PRO A 232 12.79 -32.84 6.69
CA PRO A 232 12.85 -33.14 5.26
C PRO A 232 11.88 -32.32 4.40
N THR A 233 10.72 -31.91 4.93
CA THR A 233 9.66 -31.23 4.18
C THR A 233 9.37 -29.81 4.67
N ARG A 234 10.05 -29.34 5.72
CA ARG A 234 9.78 -28.03 6.31
C ARG A 234 11.05 -27.37 6.85
N THR A 235 11.25 -26.10 6.56
CA THR A 235 12.30 -25.27 7.18
C THR A 235 11.68 -23.99 7.71
N VAL A 236 12.02 -23.61 8.94
CA VAL A 236 11.62 -22.34 9.56
C VAL A 236 12.84 -21.45 9.69
N LEU A 237 12.72 -20.25 9.14
CA LEU A 237 13.76 -19.23 9.03
C LEU A 237 13.43 -18.05 9.95
N ASP A 238 14.46 -17.40 10.51
CA ASP A 238 14.35 -16.19 11.33
C ASP A 238 15.19 -15.05 10.72
N MET A 239 14.54 -13.92 10.43
CA MET A 239 15.17 -12.69 9.93
C MET A 239 15.90 -11.90 11.03
N GLY A 240 15.87 -12.37 12.29
CA GLY A 240 16.43 -11.72 13.47
C GLY A 240 15.58 -10.58 14.03
N ARG A 241 14.75 -9.95 13.19
CA ARG A 241 13.82 -8.86 13.54
C ARG A 241 12.58 -8.88 12.66
N VAL A 242 11.54 -8.15 13.08
CA VAL A 242 10.36 -7.92 12.24
C VAL A 242 10.72 -6.94 11.13
N ILE A 243 10.46 -7.33 9.89
CA ILE A 243 10.60 -6.52 8.68
C ILE A 243 9.27 -6.46 7.93
N ALA A 244 9.11 -5.43 7.11
CA ALA A 244 8.10 -5.38 6.07
C ALA A 244 8.77 -5.49 4.69
N GLY A 245 8.25 -6.35 3.83
CA GLY A 245 8.83 -6.62 2.52
C GLY A 245 8.49 -8.03 2.04
N TRP A 246 9.47 -8.78 1.54
CA TRP A 246 9.25 -10.11 0.99
C TRP A 246 10.50 -10.99 1.09
N CYS A 247 10.36 -12.27 0.71
CA CYS A 247 11.50 -13.13 0.47
C CYS A 247 11.79 -13.24 -1.03
N ARG A 248 13.07 -13.21 -1.38
CA ARG A 248 13.56 -13.73 -2.66
C ARG A 248 13.94 -15.19 -2.45
N VAL A 249 13.33 -16.09 -3.21
CA VAL A 249 13.58 -17.53 -3.17
C VAL A 249 14.22 -17.95 -4.48
N GLU A 250 15.41 -18.54 -4.40
CA GLU A 250 16.24 -18.82 -5.57
C GLU A 250 16.73 -20.25 -5.55
N LEU A 251 16.75 -20.92 -6.69
CA LEU A 251 17.46 -22.17 -6.86
C LEU A 251 18.96 -21.91 -6.73
N ARG A 252 19.64 -22.77 -5.98
CA ARG A 252 21.09 -22.70 -5.86
C ARG A 252 21.76 -22.88 -7.23
N ALA A 253 22.96 -22.32 -7.37
CA ALA A 253 23.68 -22.32 -8.65
C ALA A 253 24.04 -23.73 -9.15
N ASP A 254 24.17 -24.70 -8.25
CA ASP A 254 24.50 -26.10 -8.53
C ASP A 254 23.29 -26.94 -9.00
N VAL A 255 22.07 -26.40 -9.00
CA VAL A 255 20.89 -27.09 -9.52
C VAL A 255 20.94 -27.12 -11.07
N PRO A 256 20.98 -28.30 -11.71
CA PRO A 256 21.01 -28.44 -13.18
C PRO A 256 19.78 -27.81 -13.85
N ALA A 257 19.93 -27.35 -15.10
CA ALA A 257 18.83 -26.70 -15.83
C ALA A 257 17.73 -27.68 -16.29
N ASP A 258 18.07 -28.95 -16.42
CA ASP A 258 17.20 -30.06 -16.83
C ASP A 258 16.52 -30.80 -15.67
N ASP A 259 16.82 -30.39 -14.43
CA ASP A 259 16.15 -30.90 -13.24
C ASP A 259 14.64 -30.63 -13.27
N PRO A 260 13.84 -31.47 -12.59
CA PRO A 260 12.41 -31.21 -12.47
C PRO A 260 12.15 -29.91 -11.70
N PRO A 261 11.04 -29.22 -12.02
CA PRO A 261 10.62 -28.02 -11.33
C PRO A 261 10.40 -28.24 -9.84
N LEU A 262 10.70 -27.21 -9.06
CA LEU A 262 10.54 -27.22 -7.62
C LEU A 262 9.26 -26.50 -7.21
N LEU A 263 8.43 -27.16 -6.41
CA LEU A 263 7.21 -26.59 -5.85
C LEU A 263 7.42 -26.31 -4.36
N LEU A 264 7.19 -25.07 -3.94
CA LEU A 264 7.29 -24.68 -2.54
C LEU A 264 6.17 -23.74 -2.09
N VAL A 265 5.92 -23.74 -0.78
CA VAL A 265 5.05 -22.80 -0.11
C VAL A 265 5.87 -22.04 0.93
N ALA A 266 5.78 -20.71 0.94
CA ALA A 266 6.44 -19.83 1.89
C ALA A 266 5.41 -19.03 2.69
N ARG A 267 5.27 -19.31 3.99
CA ARG A 267 4.36 -18.63 4.91
C ARG A 267 5.10 -17.67 5.82
N HIS A 268 4.57 -16.46 5.98
CA HIS A 268 5.25 -15.39 6.70
C HIS A 268 4.43 -14.94 7.92
N ALA A 269 5.08 -14.80 9.08
CA ALA A 269 4.48 -14.13 10.24
C ALA A 269 5.51 -13.56 11.21
N GLU A 270 5.02 -12.75 12.15
CA GLU A 270 5.84 -12.14 13.21
C GLU A 270 6.16 -13.11 14.36
N LYS A 271 5.36 -14.18 14.51
CA LYS A 271 5.41 -15.08 15.66
C LYS A 271 5.42 -16.55 15.23
N LEU A 272 5.97 -17.38 16.11
CA LEU A 272 5.87 -18.82 16.05
C LEU A 272 4.79 -19.31 17.02
N ARG A 273 4.16 -20.43 16.70
CA ARG A 273 3.29 -21.20 17.58
C ARG A 273 4.14 -22.09 18.49
N GLU A 274 3.53 -22.69 19.50
CA GLU A 274 4.20 -23.60 20.44
C GLU A 274 4.84 -24.82 19.75
N ASP A 275 4.29 -25.26 18.60
CA ASP A 275 4.81 -26.36 17.80
C ASP A 275 5.96 -25.97 16.84
N GLY A 276 6.44 -24.72 16.95
CA GLY A 276 7.53 -24.16 16.13
C GLY A 276 7.12 -23.77 14.72
N ARG A 277 5.84 -23.91 14.33
CA ARG A 277 5.33 -23.43 13.04
C ARG A 277 5.05 -21.93 13.08
N VAL A 278 5.03 -21.31 11.91
CA VAL A 278 4.69 -19.88 11.76
C VAL A 278 3.21 -19.64 12.12
N ASP A 279 2.93 -18.57 12.87
CA ASP A 279 1.56 -18.20 13.26
C ASP A 279 0.95 -17.20 12.26
N ALA A 280 0.53 -17.70 11.10
CA ALA A 280 -0.09 -16.90 10.04
C ALA A 280 -1.62 -16.76 10.19
N ARG A 281 -2.16 -16.79 11.41
CA ARG A 281 -3.60 -16.58 11.65
C ARG A 281 -3.94 -15.10 11.63
N ASN A 282 -5.09 -14.77 11.03
CA ASN A 282 -5.64 -13.42 11.00
C ASN A 282 -7.17 -13.50 11.21
N GLU A 283 -7.70 -12.65 12.10
CA GLU A 283 -9.14 -12.62 12.43
C GLU A 283 -9.94 -11.65 11.53
N HIS A 284 -9.24 -10.70 10.90
CA HIS A 284 -9.80 -9.61 10.11
C HIS A 284 -9.81 -9.87 8.60
N VAL A 285 -8.93 -10.75 8.12
CA VAL A 285 -8.83 -11.19 6.72
C VAL A 285 -9.30 -12.64 6.63
N HIS A 286 -10.36 -12.87 5.85
CA HIS A 286 -11.03 -14.17 5.81
C HIS A 286 -10.44 -15.05 4.70
N THR A 287 -9.32 -15.69 5.01
CA THR A 287 -8.54 -16.55 4.09
C THR A 287 -7.85 -17.69 4.86
N ASP A 288 -7.52 -18.77 4.15
CA ASP A 288 -6.69 -19.88 4.64
C ASP A 288 -5.21 -19.73 4.28
N ARG A 289 -4.85 -18.70 3.49
CA ARG A 289 -3.51 -18.50 2.91
C ARG A 289 -2.94 -17.11 3.21
N PHE A 290 -3.18 -16.60 4.42
CA PHE A 290 -2.67 -15.29 4.84
C PHE A 290 -1.13 -15.24 4.78
N GLN A 291 -0.59 -14.24 4.07
CA GLN A 291 0.83 -14.03 3.81
C GLN A 291 1.57 -15.28 3.26
N GLU A 292 0.92 -16.03 2.38
CA GLU A 292 1.42 -17.27 1.79
C GLU A 292 1.79 -17.12 0.31
N ASP A 293 3.07 -17.26 0.01
CA ASP A 293 3.56 -17.36 -1.36
C ASP A 293 3.64 -18.83 -1.80
N ARG A 294 3.15 -19.14 -3.01
CA ARG A 294 3.20 -20.49 -3.61
C ARG A 294 4.02 -20.42 -4.88
N LEU A 295 5.16 -21.10 -4.91
CA LEU A 295 6.15 -20.92 -5.97
C LEU A 295 6.36 -22.22 -6.74
N ARG A 296 6.43 -22.07 -8.06
CA ARG A 296 6.99 -23.03 -8.98
C ARG A 296 8.25 -22.43 -9.59
N LEU A 297 9.41 -22.96 -9.21
CA LEU A 297 10.70 -22.57 -9.79
C LEU A 297 11.08 -23.58 -10.87
N GLU A 298 11.45 -23.07 -12.03
CA GLU A 298 11.85 -23.84 -13.21
C GLU A 298 13.36 -23.71 -13.41
N PRO A 299 14.17 -24.75 -13.18
CA PRO A 299 15.63 -24.65 -13.29
C PRO A 299 16.14 -24.15 -14.64
N GLY A 300 15.39 -24.42 -15.72
CA GLY A 300 15.73 -24.03 -17.08
C GLY A 300 15.32 -22.61 -17.49
N CYS A 301 14.39 -21.95 -16.80
CA CYS A 301 13.88 -20.64 -17.25
C CYS A 301 13.38 -19.68 -16.16
N ALA A 302 13.09 -20.15 -14.93
CA ALA A 302 12.57 -19.33 -13.85
C ALA A 302 13.16 -19.76 -12.50
N ARG A 303 14.45 -19.49 -12.32
CA ARG A 303 15.24 -19.98 -11.16
C ARG A 303 15.03 -19.18 -9.88
N SER A 304 14.44 -18.00 -9.94
CA SER A 304 14.31 -17.06 -8.82
C SER A 304 12.95 -16.39 -8.86
N PHE A 305 12.37 -16.16 -7.69
CA PHE A 305 11.18 -15.35 -7.56
C PHE A 305 11.22 -14.49 -6.30
N ALA A 306 10.82 -13.23 -6.46
CA ALA A 306 10.42 -12.33 -5.40
C ALA A 306 9.02 -11.78 -5.72
N PRO A 307 8.11 -11.70 -4.74
CA PRO A 307 6.78 -11.10 -4.90
C PRO A 307 6.79 -9.77 -5.64
N ARG A 308 5.99 -9.64 -6.69
CA ARG A 308 5.97 -8.46 -7.59
C ARG A 308 4.91 -7.44 -7.20
N HIS A 309 3.81 -7.89 -6.59
CA HIS A 309 2.60 -7.12 -6.39
C HIS A 309 2.06 -7.15 -4.94
N SER A 310 2.80 -7.77 -4.02
CA SER A 310 2.46 -7.90 -2.61
C SER A 310 3.68 -7.73 -1.70
N TYR A 311 3.43 -7.40 -0.43
CA TYR A 311 4.43 -7.41 0.64
C TYR A 311 3.86 -8.06 1.90
N LYS A 312 4.70 -8.39 2.87
CA LYS A 312 4.37 -9.07 4.11
C LYS A 312 5.04 -8.37 5.29
N GLY A 313 4.44 -8.44 6.47
CA GLY A 313 5.06 -8.09 7.74
C GLY A 313 5.42 -9.37 8.49
N PHE A 314 6.71 -9.61 8.73
CA PHE A 314 7.18 -10.88 9.27
C PHE A 314 8.55 -10.80 9.93
N ARG A 315 8.83 -11.77 10.80
CA ARG A 315 10.17 -12.11 11.28
C ARG A 315 10.52 -13.54 10.86
N TYR A 316 9.54 -14.43 10.88
CA TYR A 316 9.71 -15.84 10.58
C TYR A 316 9.11 -16.21 9.24
N VAL A 317 9.76 -17.15 8.56
CA VAL A 317 9.29 -17.70 7.28
C VAL A 317 9.34 -19.23 7.39
N GLU A 318 8.19 -19.87 7.15
CA GLU A 318 8.10 -21.33 7.03
C GLU A 318 8.06 -21.71 5.55
N LEU A 319 9.06 -22.45 5.11
CA LEU A 319 9.10 -23.09 3.80
C LEU A 319 8.59 -24.53 3.93
N GLU A 320 7.70 -24.94 3.04
CA GLU A 320 7.28 -26.32 2.85
C GLU A 320 7.49 -26.74 1.40
N ALA A 321 8.09 -27.91 1.19
CA ALA A 321 8.33 -28.50 -0.13
C ALA A 321 8.45 -30.03 -0.01
N SER A 322 8.62 -30.73 -1.14
CA SER A 322 8.85 -32.18 -1.13
C SER A 322 10.21 -32.51 -0.47
N PRO A 323 10.39 -33.73 0.08
CA PRO A 323 11.65 -34.15 0.67
C PRO A 323 12.85 -33.93 -0.25
N GLY A 324 13.86 -33.21 0.22
CA GLY A 324 15.09 -32.92 -0.51
C GLY A 324 15.08 -31.61 -1.31
N ASP A 325 13.90 -31.06 -1.65
CA ASP A 325 13.80 -29.82 -2.42
C ASP A 325 14.28 -28.60 -1.64
N LEU A 326 14.07 -28.57 -0.32
CA LEU A 326 14.51 -27.45 0.52
C LEU A 326 16.03 -27.25 0.51
N ALA A 327 16.82 -28.29 0.23
CA ALA A 327 18.27 -28.19 0.11
C ALA A 327 18.71 -27.49 -1.20
N ARG A 328 17.82 -27.42 -2.19
CA ARG A 328 18.07 -26.85 -3.54
C ARG A 328 17.79 -25.35 -3.61
N VAL A 329 17.25 -24.75 -2.54
CA VAL A 329 16.87 -23.33 -2.51
C VAL A 329 17.71 -22.51 -1.53
N GLN A 330 17.87 -21.23 -1.86
CA GLN A 330 18.35 -20.19 -0.98
C GLN A 330 17.23 -19.16 -0.79
N VAL A 331 17.10 -18.65 0.43
CA VAL A 331 16.12 -17.61 0.77
C VAL A 331 16.84 -16.41 1.33
N THR A 332 16.48 -15.24 0.81
CA THR A 332 16.95 -13.93 1.27
C THR A 332 15.74 -13.11 1.65
N GLY A 333 15.70 -12.60 2.89
CA GLY A 333 14.70 -11.62 3.30
C GLY A 333 15.03 -10.24 2.73
N ILE A 334 14.04 -9.54 2.22
CA ILE A 334 14.18 -8.21 1.61
C ILE A 334 13.35 -7.24 2.43
N LEU A 335 14.00 -6.34 3.16
CA LEU A 335 13.33 -5.20 3.79
C LEU A 335 13.00 -4.18 2.72
N ALA A 336 11.74 -3.78 2.61
CA ALA A 336 11.28 -2.78 1.66
C ALA A 336 10.33 -1.79 2.34
N HIS A 337 10.50 -0.51 2.02
CA HIS A 337 9.60 0.56 2.44
C HIS A 337 9.85 1.80 1.58
N ALA A 338 9.03 2.84 1.75
CA ALA A 338 9.25 4.15 1.13
C ALA A 338 10.67 4.67 1.44
N ASP A 339 11.37 5.17 0.42
CA ASP A 339 12.76 5.66 0.49
C ASP A 339 12.89 6.99 1.24
N LEU A 340 12.57 6.96 2.53
CA LEU A 340 12.52 8.10 3.42
C LEU A 340 13.91 8.48 3.91
N ARG A 341 14.27 9.75 3.73
CA ARG A 341 15.53 10.29 4.27
C ARG A 341 15.44 10.44 5.79
N PRO A 342 16.41 9.95 6.58
CA PRO A 342 16.52 10.27 7.99
C PRO A 342 16.64 11.79 8.21
N ALA A 343 15.90 12.33 9.18
CA ALA A 343 15.92 13.75 9.54
C ALA A 343 16.70 14.03 10.83
N SER A 344 16.96 13.00 11.63
CA SER A 344 17.72 13.09 12.87
C SER A 344 18.42 11.77 13.20
N THR A 345 19.41 11.85 14.07
CA THR A 345 20.06 10.74 14.75
C THR A 345 19.96 10.95 16.25
N LEU A 346 19.89 9.87 17.03
CA LEU A 346 19.91 9.91 18.49
C LEU A 346 21.17 9.20 19.01
N SER A 347 21.85 9.81 19.98
CA SER A 347 22.91 9.15 20.77
C SER A 347 22.69 9.45 22.25
N SER A 348 22.98 8.45 23.09
CA SER A 348 22.77 8.49 24.52
C SER A 348 23.86 7.68 25.24
N SER A 349 24.21 8.08 26.45
CA SER A 349 25.06 7.27 27.33
C SER A 349 24.36 6.00 27.82
N ASP A 350 23.03 5.93 27.70
CA ASP A 350 22.25 4.73 28.01
C ASP A 350 21.91 3.96 26.71
N PRO A 351 22.49 2.76 26.49
CA PRO A 351 22.27 1.98 25.29
C PRO A 351 20.81 1.52 25.11
N HIS A 352 20.00 1.49 26.17
CA HIS A 352 18.58 1.12 26.06
C HIS A 352 17.76 2.21 25.36
N VAL A 353 18.11 3.48 25.57
CA VAL A 353 17.45 4.60 24.88
C VAL A 353 17.73 4.54 23.38
N GLU A 354 18.99 4.26 23.00
CA GLU A 354 19.35 4.08 21.60
C GLU A 354 18.68 2.84 20.99
N ALA A 355 18.57 1.74 21.74
CA ALA A 355 17.85 0.55 21.29
C ALA A 355 16.36 0.81 21.07
N MET A 356 15.73 1.59 21.96
CA MET A 356 14.33 2.00 21.83
C MET A 356 14.10 2.90 20.61
N ASP A 357 14.99 3.87 20.35
CA ASP A 357 14.92 4.71 19.15
C ASP A 357 15.09 3.88 17.87
N ARG A 358 16.04 2.94 17.83
CA ARG A 358 16.21 2.01 16.70
C ARG A 358 14.97 1.16 16.45
N ALA A 359 14.37 0.61 17.51
CA ALA A 359 13.15 -0.19 17.40
C ALA A 359 11.97 0.65 16.90
N MET A 360 11.77 1.85 17.47
CA MET A 360 10.74 2.79 17.02
C MET A 360 10.90 3.14 15.54
N ARG A 361 12.11 3.49 15.10
CA ARG A 361 12.39 3.84 13.70
C ARG A 361 12.13 2.67 12.76
N ALA A 362 12.55 1.45 13.12
CA ALA A 362 12.26 0.25 12.34
C ALA A 362 10.74 0.00 12.23
N SER A 363 9.99 0.14 13.33
CA SER A 363 8.53 0.03 13.33
C SER A 363 7.85 1.08 12.47
N LEU A 364 8.35 2.33 12.48
CA LEU A 364 7.84 3.38 11.61
C LEU A 364 8.10 3.03 10.14
N LEU A 365 9.32 2.66 9.77
CA LEU A 365 9.70 2.33 8.40
C LEU A 365 8.93 1.13 7.85
N ASN A 366 8.75 0.07 8.65
CA ASN A 366 7.92 -1.08 8.28
C ASN A 366 6.50 -0.67 7.87
N ASN A 367 5.99 0.45 8.38
CA ASN A 367 4.65 0.97 8.13
C ASN A 367 4.58 2.05 7.03
N MET A 368 5.60 2.20 6.19
CA MET A 368 5.64 3.22 5.14
C MET A 368 5.49 2.60 3.75
N HIS A 369 4.29 2.08 3.46
CA HIS A 369 3.95 1.46 2.16
C HIS A 369 2.90 2.31 1.43
N HIS A 370 3.35 3.38 0.76
CA HIS A 370 2.56 4.45 0.10
C HIS A 370 1.63 5.30 0.99
N VAL A 371 1.27 4.80 2.18
CA VAL A 371 0.54 5.48 3.25
C VAL A 371 1.16 5.07 4.60
N PRO A 372 1.00 5.88 5.66
CA PRO A 372 1.38 5.46 7.01
C PRO A 372 0.39 4.41 7.52
N THR A 373 0.77 3.13 7.45
CA THR A 373 -0.07 2.02 7.92
C THR A 373 0.00 1.86 9.44
N ASP A 374 -0.99 1.18 10.01
CA ASP A 374 -1.00 0.74 11.41
C ASP A 374 -0.10 -0.48 11.65
N THR A 375 -0.19 -1.49 10.78
CA THR A 375 0.66 -2.68 10.79
C THR A 375 0.98 -3.15 9.37
N PRO A 376 2.21 -3.65 9.13
CA PRO A 376 2.61 -4.20 7.84
C PRO A 376 2.08 -5.62 7.60
N SER A 377 1.39 -6.23 8.56
CA SER A 377 0.89 -7.61 8.48
C SER A 377 -0.63 -7.63 8.51
N GLN A 378 -1.25 -7.35 9.66
CA GLN A 378 -2.65 -7.72 9.94
C GLN A 378 -3.67 -6.93 9.13
N GLU A 379 -3.49 -5.61 8.98
CA GLU A 379 -4.51 -4.70 8.46
C GLU A 379 -4.05 -3.90 7.24
N LYS A 380 -2.84 -3.34 7.28
CA LYS A 380 -2.23 -2.54 6.21
C LYS A 380 -3.04 -1.28 5.86
N ASN A 381 -3.70 -0.69 6.85
CA ASN A 381 -4.63 0.42 6.64
C ASN A 381 -4.01 1.75 7.08
N GLY A 382 -4.31 2.82 6.34
CA GLY A 382 -3.91 4.18 6.71
C GLY A 382 -4.75 4.77 7.84
N TRP A 383 -4.66 4.20 9.05
CA TRP A 383 -5.43 4.65 10.21
C TRP A 383 -5.01 6.04 10.67
N THR A 384 -5.97 6.95 10.71
CA THR A 384 -5.72 8.37 10.95
C THR A 384 -5.31 8.66 12.39
N GLY A 385 -5.85 7.92 13.37
CA GLY A 385 -5.53 8.07 14.79
C GLY A 385 -4.08 7.68 15.11
N ASP A 386 -3.62 6.58 14.52
CA ASP A 386 -2.28 6.03 14.65
C ASP A 386 -1.25 6.99 14.06
N ALA A 387 -1.49 7.44 12.82
CA ALA A 387 -0.64 8.43 12.17
C ALA A 387 -0.59 9.76 12.95
N LEU A 388 -1.70 10.22 13.53
CA LEU A 388 -1.72 11.42 14.37
C LEU A 388 -0.86 11.25 15.62
N THR A 389 -1.00 10.11 16.31
CA THR A 389 -0.30 9.84 17.57
C THR A 389 1.20 9.70 17.33
N SER A 390 1.58 9.08 16.22
CA SER A 390 2.97 8.84 15.81
C SER A 390 3.61 10.03 15.07
N LEU A 391 2.84 11.09 14.77
CA LEU A 391 3.29 12.19 13.91
C LEU A 391 4.60 12.83 14.37
N ALA A 392 4.74 13.09 15.67
CA ALA A 392 5.95 13.70 16.22
C ALA A 392 7.18 12.80 16.03
N ALA A 393 7.04 11.49 16.26
CA ALA A 393 8.10 10.53 16.04
C ALA A 393 8.47 10.44 14.56
N MET A 394 7.47 10.35 13.67
CA MET A 394 7.67 10.31 12.22
C MET A 394 8.42 11.55 11.70
N THR A 395 7.95 12.76 12.02
CA THR A 395 8.56 14.00 11.50
C THR A 395 9.89 14.35 12.15
N THR A 396 10.17 13.81 13.34
CA THR A 396 11.49 13.95 13.98
C THR A 396 12.48 12.94 13.40
N GLY A 397 12.03 11.70 13.15
CA GLY A 397 12.87 10.63 12.64
C GLY A 397 13.24 10.77 11.16
N PHE A 398 12.30 11.21 10.32
CA PHE A 398 12.41 11.18 8.86
C PHE A 398 11.85 12.43 8.19
N ASP A 399 12.28 12.68 6.95
CA ASP A 399 11.70 13.70 6.08
C ASP A 399 10.35 13.24 5.53
N MET A 400 9.29 13.53 6.28
CA MET A 400 7.94 13.09 5.97
C MET A 400 7.15 14.05 5.05
N ARG A 401 7.79 15.10 4.51
CA ARG A 401 7.05 16.20 3.87
C ARG A 401 6.25 15.76 2.64
N ARG A 402 6.78 14.84 1.82
CA ARG A 402 6.12 14.37 0.60
C ARG A 402 5.09 13.30 0.91
N MET A 403 5.46 12.27 1.69
CA MET A 403 4.54 11.25 2.20
C MET A 403 3.29 11.84 2.86
N LEU A 404 3.46 12.75 3.83
CA LEU A 404 2.32 13.35 4.53
C LEU A 404 1.51 14.29 3.63
N ARG A 405 2.13 14.97 2.65
CA ARG A 405 1.37 15.78 1.69
C ARG A 405 0.42 14.90 0.89
N LYS A 406 0.93 13.82 0.30
CA LYS A 406 0.12 12.88 -0.45
C LYS A 406 -1.00 12.29 0.40
N TRP A 407 -0.68 11.83 1.60
CA TRP A 407 -1.67 11.19 2.46
C TRP A 407 -2.72 12.17 3.02
N LEU A 408 -2.40 13.46 3.15
CA LEU A 408 -3.39 14.50 3.43
C LEU A 408 -4.31 14.76 2.23
N GLU A 409 -3.79 14.68 0.99
CA GLU A 409 -4.61 14.74 -0.22
C GLU A 409 -5.58 13.55 -0.29
N ASP A 410 -5.14 12.34 0.07
CA ASP A 410 -6.03 11.17 0.18
C ASP A 410 -7.19 11.39 1.17
N GLN A 411 -6.94 12.09 2.27
CA GLN A 411 -7.97 12.44 3.25
C GLN A 411 -8.94 13.49 2.71
N VAL A 412 -8.45 14.48 1.96
CA VAL A 412 -9.29 15.47 1.28
C VAL A 412 -10.17 14.79 0.22
N ASP A 413 -9.59 13.88 -0.57
CA ASP A 413 -10.30 13.14 -1.60
C ASP A 413 -11.39 12.22 -1.02
N GLY A 414 -11.16 11.69 0.19
CA GLY A 414 -12.12 10.89 0.94
C GLY A 414 -13.09 11.68 1.83
N GLN A 415 -13.04 13.02 1.88
CA GLN A 415 -13.93 13.80 2.74
C GLN A 415 -15.37 13.78 2.19
N ARG A 416 -16.36 13.46 3.05
CA ARG A 416 -17.78 13.52 2.69
C ARG A 416 -18.30 14.97 2.62
N ASP A 417 -19.41 15.18 1.94
CA ASP A 417 -20.05 16.50 1.77
C ASP A 417 -20.41 17.18 3.11
N ASP A 418 -20.67 16.40 4.17
CA ASP A 418 -20.94 16.91 5.52
C ASP A 418 -19.66 17.30 6.30
N GLY A 419 -18.49 17.14 5.67
CA GLY A 419 -17.16 17.40 6.22
C GLY A 419 -16.60 16.27 7.09
N SER A 420 -17.27 15.13 7.19
CA SER A 420 -16.75 13.95 7.91
C SER A 420 -15.60 13.29 7.14
N LEU A 421 -14.67 12.73 7.91
CA LEU A 421 -13.51 11.99 7.43
C LEU A 421 -13.61 10.56 7.94
N ALA A 422 -13.16 9.62 7.14
CA ALA A 422 -13.01 8.24 7.58
C ALA A 422 -11.84 8.09 8.55
N VAL A 423 -11.92 7.10 9.44
CA VAL A 423 -10.82 6.73 10.34
C VAL A 423 -9.67 6.03 9.60
N ILE A 424 -9.91 5.52 8.39
CA ILE A 424 -8.90 4.97 7.47
C ILE A 424 -8.85 5.85 6.21
N SER A 425 -7.66 6.18 5.71
CA SER A 425 -7.49 6.91 4.46
C SER A 425 -6.33 6.35 3.61
N PRO A 426 -6.55 6.09 2.30
CA PRO A 426 -7.85 6.07 1.58
C PRO A 426 -8.86 5.07 2.16
N SER A 427 -10.16 5.33 2.02
CA SER A 427 -11.23 4.48 2.57
C SER A 427 -12.02 3.77 1.47
N PRO A 428 -12.20 2.42 1.53
CA PRO A 428 -13.07 1.66 0.62
C PRO A 428 -14.57 1.86 0.90
N GLY A 429 -14.96 2.96 1.56
CA GLY A 429 -16.33 3.20 2.03
C GLY A 429 -16.60 2.70 3.45
N TRP A 430 -15.55 2.46 4.23
CA TRP A 430 -15.59 1.99 5.62
C TRP A 430 -14.99 3.04 6.56
N GLY A 431 -15.46 3.12 7.81
CA GLY A 431 -14.80 3.90 8.87
C GLY A 431 -15.27 5.34 9.00
N TYR A 432 -16.41 5.69 8.40
CA TYR A 432 -17.06 6.99 8.62
C TYR A 432 -18.04 6.96 9.80
N GLU A 433 -18.58 5.77 10.10
CA GLU A 433 -19.52 5.53 11.20
C GLU A 433 -18.90 4.52 12.18
N GLU A 434 -18.24 3.50 11.63
CA GLU A 434 -17.54 2.47 12.36
C GLU A 434 -16.30 3.05 13.07
N LEU A 435 -16.21 2.82 14.39
CA LEU A 435 -15.10 3.25 15.24
C LEU A 435 -14.77 4.75 15.20
N SER A 436 -15.62 5.58 14.58
CA SER A 436 -15.52 7.03 14.61
C SER A 436 -16.03 7.54 15.96
N PRO A 437 -15.18 8.11 16.84
CA PRO A 437 -15.70 8.79 18.01
C PRO A 437 -16.63 9.91 17.54
N PRO A 438 -17.81 10.09 18.17
CA PRO A 438 -18.76 11.11 17.75
C PRO A 438 -18.05 12.46 17.72
N ARG A 439 -17.93 13.06 16.52
CA ARG A 439 -17.29 14.37 16.21
C ARG A 439 -15.75 14.44 16.06
N SER A 440 -15.00 13.34 16.15
CA SER A 440 -13.52 13.37 16.26
C SER A 440 -12.71 13.34 14.95
N GLY A 441 -13.25 12.87 13.82
CA GLY A 441 -12.53 12.88 12.54
C GLY A 441 -12.03 14.29 12.16
N ARG A 442 -12.79 15.32 12.54
CA ARG A 442 -12.44 16.73 12.34
C ARG A 442 -11.25 17.19 13.20
N ALA A 443 -11.07 16.63 14.40
CA ALA A 443 -9.95 16.97 15.28
C ALA A 443 -8.64 16.32 14.81
N CYS A 444 -8.72 15.13 14.23
CA CYS A 444 -7.55 14.36 13.79
C CYS A 444 -6.79 15.09 12.67
N CYS A 445 -7.51 15.48 11.61
CA CYS A 445 -6.97 16.26 10.50
C CYS A 445 -6.51 17.66 10.93
N ARG A 446 -7.26 18.37 11.78
CA ARG A 446 -6.88 19.71 12.26
C ARG A 446 -5.57 19.67 13.04
N CYS A 447 -5.35 18.64 13.86
CA CYS A 447 -4.10 18.45 14.58
C CYS A 447 -2.94 18.08 13.65
N CYS A 448 -3.15 17.15 12.69
CA CYS A 448 -2.14 16.79 11.69
C CYS A 448 -1.73 18.00 10.84
N TRP A 449 -2.71 18.75 10.31
CA TRP A 449 -2.49 19.94 9.50
C TRP A 449 -1.77 21.06 10.28
N THR A 450 -2.23 21.35 11.51
CA THR A 450 -1.65 22.42 12.33
C THR A 450 -0.21 22.07 12.76
N ARG A 451 0.05 20.80 13.09
CA ARG A 451 1.41 20.34 13.45
C ARG A 451 2.34 20.26 12.23
N TRP A 452 1.84 19.89 11.05
CA TRP A 452 2.62 19.93 9.81
C TRP A 452 2.98 21.36 9.39
N CYS A 453 2.06 22.32 9.51
CA CYS A 453 2.36 23.74 9.30
C CYS A 453 3.44 24.23 10.29
N ALA A 454 3.38 23.79 11.55
CA ALA A 454 4.35 24.14 12.58
C ALA A 454 5.74 23.53 12.31
N SER A 455 5.82 22.27 11.85
CA SER A 455 7.09 21.58 11.60
C SER A 455 7.80 22.01 10.32
N THR A 456 7.09 22.56 9.34
CA THR A 456 7.65 23.02 8.06
C THR A 456 7.99 24.50 8.02
N GLY A 457 7.76 25.25 9.10
CA GLY A 457 8.02 26.70 9.18
C GLY A 457 7.15 27.55 8.25
N ARG A 458 6.16 26.96 7.56
CA ARG A 458 5.26 27.66 6.66
C ARG A 458 4.09 28.23 7.44
N ARG A 459 3.94 29.56 7.44
CA ARG A 459 2.68 30.20 7.85
C ARG A 459 1.58 29.72 6.91
N THR A 460 0.37 29.59 7.44
CA THR A 460 -0.87 29.20 6.73
C THR A 460 -1.13 29.95 5.42
N SER A 461 -0.48 31.11 5.22
CA SER A 461 -0.58 31.96 4.02
C SER A 461 0.43 31.65 2.89
N SER A 462 1.35 30.69 3.05
CA SER A 462 2.50 30.48 2.14
C SER A 462 2.52 29.14 1.39
N LEU A 463 1.41 28.40 1.42
CA LEU A 463 1.17 27.30 0.51
C LEU A 463 0.15 27.80 -0.51
N GLY A 464 0.48 27.68 -1.80
CA GLY A 464 -0.49 27.85 -2.87
C GLY A 464 -1.76 27.12 -2.45
N THR A 465 -2.89 27.81 -2.53
CA THR A 465 -4.22 27.30 -2.23
C THR A 465 -4.31 25.83 -2.66
N LEU A 466 -4.42 24.90 -1.69
CA LEU A 466 -5.15 23.65 -1.92
C LEU A 466 -6.41 24.08 -2.64
N ARG A 467 -6.49 23.85 -3.96
CA ARG A 467 -7.63 24.33 -4.75
C ARG A 467 -8.84 23.60 -4.21
N PRO A 468 -9.75 24.29 -3.51
CA PRO A 468 -10.95 23.64 -3.06
C PRO A 468 -11.77 23.26 -4.29
N ARG A 469 -12.43 22.09 -4.27
CA ARG A 469 -13.60 21.88 -5.13
C ARG A 469 -14.55 23.07 -4.92
N PRO A 470 -15.24 23.59 -5.95
CA PRO A 470 -16.25 24.62 -5.75
C PRO A 470 -17.24 24.16 -4.66
N GLY A 471 -17.20 24.81 -3.49
CA GLY A 471 -18.05 24.48 -2.33
C GLY A 471 -17.34 23.91 -1.08
N ILE A 472 -16.05 23.52 -1.13
CA ILE A 472 -15.36 22.91 0.03
C ILE A 472 -14.18 23.80 0.47
N SER A 473 -14.45 24.83 1.27
CA SER A 473 -13.40 25.70 1.81
C SER A 473 -12.56 25.01 2.91
N PRO A 474 -11.25 25.30 3.06
CA PRO A 474 -10.50 25.03 4.29
C PRO A 474 -11.13 25.66 5.56
N MET A 475 -12.13 26.54 5.40
CA MET A 475 -12.97 27.06 6.49
C MET A 475 -14.24 26.22 6.78
N SER A 476 -14.65 25.28 5.93
CA SER A 476 -15.76 24.35 6.28
C SER A 476 -15.40 23.47 7.50
N TRP A 477 -14.12 23.41 7.82
CA TRP A 477 -13.54 22.81 9.03
C TRP A 477 -13.99 23.50 10.33
N ALA A 478 -14.46 24.76 10.28
CA ALA A 478 -14.81 25.57 11.46
C ALA A 478 -16.30 25.95 11.56
N ASP A 479 -17.05 26.03 10.45
CA ASP A 479 -18.39 26.65 10.46
C ASP A 479 -19.54 25.75 10.96
N GLY A 480 -19.29 24.45 11.18
CA GLY A 480 -20.29 23.51 11.69
C GLY A 480 -20.68 23.69 13.17
N THR A 481 -20.08 24.65 13.91
CA THR A 481 -20.32 24.84 15.35
C THR A 481 -21.25 26.00 15.71
N ARG A 482 -21.93 26.64 14.74
CA ARG A 482 -22.92 27.69 15.05
C ARG A 482 -24.30 27.12 15.39
N THR A 483 -24.38 26.32 16.45
CA THR A 483 -25.62 26.16 17.21
C THR A 483 -25.31 26.13 18.71
N GLY A 484 -25.39 27.32 19.31
CA GLY A 484 -25.82 27.52 20.70
C GLY A 484 -24.85 27.13 21.83
N TRP A 485 -23.88 28.01 22.13
CA TRP A 485 -23.66 28.61 23.47
C TRP A 485 -22.36 29.44 23.48
N SER A 486 -22.44 30.68 23.97
CA SER A 486 -21.29 31.57 24.19
C SER A 486 -21.02 31.75 25.68
N PRO A 487 -19.76 31.69 26.12
CA PRO A 487 -19.28 32.53 27.20
C PRO A 487 -18.23 33.52 26.66
N ARG A 488 -18.49 34.81 26.92
CA ARG A 488 -17.60 35.93 26.58
C ARG A 488 -16.39 35.93 27.51
N CYS A 489 -15.19 36.17 26.97
CA CYS A 489 -14.12 36.89 27.66
C CYS A 489 -13.45 37.85 26.67
N SER A 490 -13.63 39.14 26.93
CA SER A 490 -13.05 40.28 26.23
C SER A 490 -11.61 40.51 26.66
N ALA A 491 -10.70 40.69 25.70
CA ALA A 491 -9.34 41.18 25.94
C ALA A 491 -9.29 42.70 25.70
N THR A 492 -8.83 43.46 26.68
CA THR A 492 -8.52 44.90 26.57
C THR A 492 -7.05 45.14 26.89
N THR A 493 -6.31 45.57 25.86
CA THR A 493 -5.31 46.67 25.81
C THR A 493 -4.28 46.89 26.94
N SER A 494 -2.99 46.89 26.57
CA SER A 494 -1.78 47.42 27.27
C SER A 494 -1.92 48.92 27.65
N PRO A 495 -1.06 49.59 28.50
CA PRO A 495 0.44 49.72 28.41
C PRO A 495 1.15 50.03 29.79
N PRO A 496 2.29 50.77 29.95
CA PRO A 496 3.65 50.81 29.33
C PRO A 496 4.84 50.70 30.35
N ALA A 497 6.09 50.93 29.86
CA ALA A 497 7.43 50.75 30.46
C ALA A 497 7.96 51.82 31.46
N ALA A 498 8.93 51.47 32.35
CA ALA A 498 10.17 52.23 32.69
C ALA A 498 11.05 51.66 33.86
N ARG A 499 12.37 51.56 33.58
CA ARG A 499 13.63 51.82 34.36
C ARG A 499 13.87 51.42 35.86
N ALA A 500 14.85 50.52 36.03
CA ALA A 500 16.02 50.39 36.95
C ALA A 500 16.12 51.07 38.36
N ARG A 501 16.45 50.27 39.41
CA ARG A 501 17.67 50.32 40.29
C ARG A 501 17.64 49.26 41.46
N PRO A 502 18.75 49.00 42.20
CA PRO A 502 19.16 47.65 42.66
C PRO A 502 19.18 47.36 44.19
N ARG A 503 19.47 46.08 44.56
CA ARG A 503 19.84 45.49 45.88
C ARG A 503 18.67 45.43 46.91
N ARG A 504 18.42 44.41 47.74
CA ARG A 504 19.29 43.51 48.53
C ARG A 504 18.46 42.33 49.13
N THR A 505 19.12 41.18 49.31
CA THR A 505 18.95 40.11 50.33
C THR A 505 17.64 39.97 51.13
N GLY A 506 17.01 38.80 51.05
CA GLY A 506 16.05 38.27 52.03
C GLY A 506 15.75 36.79 51.78
N ALA A 507 16.22 35.91 52.65
CA ALA A 507 15.94 34.48 52.63
C ALA A 507 14.53 34.19 53.15
N CYS A 508 13.77 33.28 52.51
CA CYS A 508 12.99 32.25 53.22
C CYS A 508 12.24 31.29 52.28
N ARG A 509 12.40 30.01 52.62
CA ARG A 509 11.45 28.89 52.55
C ARG A 509 11.27 28.15 51.23
N GLU A 510 12.00 27.03 51.17
CA GLU A 510 11.53 25.77 50.61
C GLU A 510 10.05 25.51 50.95
N ARG A 511 9.26 25.25 49.91
CA ARG A 511 8.06 24.43 50.02
C ARG A 511 8.21 23.28 49.03
N SER A 512 8.24 22.10 49.60
CA SER A 512 8.09 20.80 48.96
C SER A 512 6.91 20.79 47.99
N TRP A 513 7.14 20.27 46.79
CA TRP A 513 6.08 19.79 45.90
C TRP A 513 5.86 18.32 46.20
N SER A 514 4.78 18.02 46.90
CA SER A 514 4.24 16.67 47.03
C SER A 514 3.48 16.30 45.74
N PRO A 515 3.77 15.15 45.11
CA PRO A 515 3.00 14.69 43.95
C PRO A 515 1.62 14.22 44.42
N THR A 516 0.57 14.81 43.86
CA THR A 516 -0.81 14.30 44.02
C THR A 516 -0.94 13.01 43.18
N PRO A 517 -1.44 11.90 43.74
CA PRO A 517 -1.55 10.64 43.00
C PRO A 517 -2.70 10.72 41.97
N CYS A 518 -2.41 10.24 40.75
CA CYS A 518 -3.43 9.95 39.74
C CYS A 518 -4.47 8.99 40.32
N ALA A 519 -5.74 9.41 40.27
CA ALA A 519 -6.87 8.57 40.63
C ALA A 519 -6.95 7.35 39.69
N ALA A 520 -6.81 6.16 40.27
CA ALA A 520 -7.04 4.89 39.62
C ALA A 520 -8.53 4.74 39.28
N TRP A 521 -8.83 4.38 38.03
CA TRP A 521 -10.15 3.90 37.62
C TRP A 521 -10.38 2.48 38.17
N PRO A 522 -11.53 2.17 38.80
CA PRO A 522 -11.77 0.84 39.36
C PRO A 522 -12.11 -0.17 38.26
N MET A 523 -11.27 -1.20 38.12
CA MET A 523 -11.64 -2.48 37.50
C MET A 523 -12.79 -3.10 38.31
N ARG A 524 -13.96 -3.26 37.69
CA ARG A 524 -14.99 -4.16 38.21
C ARG A 524 -14.82 -5.54 37.58
N SER A 525 -14.38 -6.48 38.42
CA SER A 525 -14.51 -7.91 38.19
C SER A 525 -15.98 -8.33 38.35
N SER A 526 -16.56 -8.98 37.34
CA SER A 526 -17.81 -9.74 37.50
C SER A 526 -17.55 -11.22 37.23
N ALA A 527 -17.13 -11.94 38.27
CA ALA A 527 -17.19 -13.39 38.33
C ALA A 527 -17.75 -13.79 39.71
N ARG A 528 -19.00 -14.26 39.74
CA ARG A 528 -19.53 -15.39 40.54
C ARG A 528 -21.06 -15.36 40.53
N HIS A 529 -21.67 -16.34 39.89
CA HIS A 529 -22.84 -17.01 40.45
C HIS A 529 -22.55 -18.51 40.59
N ARG A 530 -22.95 -19.03 41.76
CA ARG A 530 -22.75 -20.39 42.27
C ARG A 530 -23.91 -21.32 41.84
N PRO A 531 -23.82 -22.64 42.08
CA PRO A 531 -24.40 -23.69 41.23
C PRO A 531 -25.72 -24.27 41.77
N ALA A 532 -26.43 -25.01 40.92
CA ALA A 532 -27.29 -26.12 41.32
C ALA A 532 -27.22 -27.23 40.25
N ASN A 533 -27.00 -28.46 40.70
CA ASN A 533 -26.89 -29.65 39.86
C ASN A 533 -27.79 -30.75 40.43
N ARG A 534 -28.20 -31.69 39.55
CA ARG A 534 -29.00 -32.93 39.71
C ARG A 534 -30.53 -32.76 39.54
N SER A 535 -31.27 -33.61 38.81
CA SER A 535 -30.99 -34.93 38.20
C SER A 535 -32.09 -35.39 37.21
N HIS A 536 -31.66 -36.15 36.19
CA HIS A 536 -32.28 -37.29 35.47
C HIS A 536 -33.75 -37.31 34.98
N ARG A 537 -33.92 -37.54 33.66
CA ARG A 537 -34.61 -38.71 33.01
C ARG A 537 -34.54 -38.58 31.46
N THR A 538 -33.74 -39.42 30.78
CA THR A 538 -34.10 -40.56 29.89
C THR A 538 -34.70 -40.24 28.50
N SER A 539 -34.00 -40.79 27.48
CA SER A 539 -34.09 -40.89 25.99
C SER A 539 -35.48 -41.14 25.33
N PRO A 540 -35.68 -41.28 23.98
CA PRO A 540 -34.73 -41.42 22.83
C PRO A 540 -35.15 -40.66 21.51
N PRO A 541 -34.45 -40.84 20.35
CA PRO A 541 -34.64 -40.03 19.13
C PRO A 541 -35.56 -40.67 18.08
N ARG A 542 -36.10 -39.86 17.15
CA ARG A 542 -36.79 -40.33 15.94
C ARG A 542 -36.37 -39.56 14.68
N THR A 543 -35.94 -40.35 13.71
CA THR A 543 -35.73 -40.10 12.27
C THR A 543 -37.00 -39.72 11.51
N ARG A 544 -36.86 -38.98 10.39
CA ARG A 544 -37.67 -39.04 9.13
C ARG A 544 -37.12 -37.97 8.15
N SER A 545 -36.46 -38.31 7.04
CA SER A 545 -36.92 -38.86 5.74
C SER A 545 -37.53 -37.81 4.78
N ALA A 546 -36.96 -37.77 3.57
CA ALA A 546 -37.27 -36.90 2.43
C ALA A 546 -38.68 -37.06 1.84
N PRO A 547 -39.12 -36.14 0.94
CA PRO A 547 -40.27 -36.36 0.07
C PRO A 547 -39.90 -36.46 -1.43
N THR A 548 -40.45 -37.49 -2.08
CA THR A 548 -40.52 -37.73 -3.54
C THR A 548 -41.84 -37.13 -4.11
N PRO A 549 -41.96 -36.84 -5.43
CA PRO A 549 -42.97 -35.92 -5.98
C PRO A 549 -44.19 -36.64 -6.59
N PRO A 550 -45.21 -35.89 -7.07
CA PRO A 550 -46.16 -36.41 -8.07
C PRO A 550 -46.45 -35.39 -9.20
N PRO A 551 -47.34 -35.68 -10.17
CA PRO A 551 -47.01 -36.45 -11.38
C PRO A 551 -47.32 -35.67 -12.68
N SER A 552 -46.79 -36.18 -13.80
CA SER A 552 -47.13 -35.74 -15.16
C SER A 552 -48.57 -36.08 -15.56
N SER A 553 -49.28 -35.14 -16.19
CA SER A 553 -50.38 -35.44 -17.10
C SER A 553 -50.29 -34.57 -18.36
N ARG A 554 -50.57 -35.22 -19.49
CA ARG A 554 -50.56 -34.69 -20.86
C ARG A 554 -51.78 -33.80 -21.12
N ARG A 555 -51.60 -32.70 -21.84
CA ARG A 555 -52.23 -32.39 -23.13
C ARG A 555 -51.55 -31.21 -23.79
#